data_AF-A0A534W910-F1
#
_entry.id   AF-A0A534W910-F1
#
_cell.length_a   1.000
_cell.length_b   1.000
_cell.length_c   1.000
_cell.angle_alpha   90.00
_cell.angle_beta   90.00
_cell.angle_gamma   90.00
#
_symmetry.space_group_name_H-M   'P 1'
#
loop_
_entity.id
_entity.type
_entity.pdbx_description
1 polymer ?
#
loop_
_entity_poly.entity_id
_entity_poly.type
_entity_poly.pdbx_seq_one_letter_code
_entity_poly.pdbx_strand_id
1 'polypeptide(L)' 'QLCHAALALAAAGVLRGRRTAAYPALAPDVRAAGAEFVDAEAVVDGVMVSARAWPDHPAWMREFVRVLRAAG' A
#
# COMPACT_ATOMS: atom_id res chain seq x y z
N GLN A 1 2.77 -1.64 -3.94
CA GLN A 1 1.42 -2.07 -4.37
C GLN A 1 0.57 -0.84 -4.65
N LEU A 2 -0.41 -0.93 -5.54
CA LEU A 2 -1.24 0.20 -5.97
C LEU A 2 -2.67 -0.26 -6.25
N CYS A 3 -3.65 0.61 -6.02
CA CYS A 3 -5.03 0.41 -6.44
C CYS A 3 -5.64 -0.89 -5.87
N HIS A 4 -5.95 -1.88 -6.71
CA HIS A 4 -6.59 -3.13 -6.30
C HIS A 4 -5.60 -4.23 -5.86
N ALA A 5 -4.30 -4.00 -5.95
CA ALA A 5 -3.29 -4.98 -5.53
C ALA A 5 -3.41 -5.38 -4.05
N ALA A 6 -4.03 -4.55 -3.21
CA ALA A 6 -4.35 -4.87 -1.83
C ALA A 6 -5.21 -6.13 -1.68
N LEU A 7 -6.08 -6.47 -2.64
CA LEU A 7 -6.88 -7.70 -2.58
C LEU A 7 -6.02 -8.97 -2.64
N ALA A 8 -5.01 -8.98 -3.53
CA ALA A 8 -4.09 -10.10 -3.64
C ALA A 8 -3.23 -10.24 -2.37
N LEU A 9 -2.78 -9.11 -1.80
CA LEU A 9 -2.00 -9.12 -0.56
C LEU A 9 -2.84 -9.51 0.67
N ALA A 10 -4.12 -9.12 0.70
CA ALA A 10 -5.08 -9.54 1.72
C ALA A 10 -5.27 -11.07 1.66
N ALA A 11 -5.50 -11.61 0.46
CA ALA A 11 -5.64 -13.06 0.25
C ALA A 11 -4.37 -13.83 0.62
N ALA A 12 -3.19 -13.26 0.39
CA ALA A 12 -1.90 -13.82 0.83
C ALA A 12 -1.65 -13.69 2.34
N GLY A 13 -2.51 -12.99 3.09
CA GLY A 13 -2.39 -12.81 4.54
C GLY A 13 -1.29 -11.84 4.98
N VAL A 14 -0.64 -11.13 4.06
CA VAL A 14 0.55 -10.29 4.37
C VAL A 14 0.20 -8.86 4.83
N LEU A 15 -1.07 -8.46 4.77
CA LEU A 15 -1.52 -7.13 5.21
C LEU A 15 -1.77 -7.03 6.72
N ARG A 16 -1.89 -8.15 7.44
CA ARG A 16 -2.26 -8.14 8.86
C ARG A 16 -1.27 -7.31 9.70
N GLY A 17 -1.80 -6.35 10.46
CA GLY A 17 -1.03 -5.44 11.31
C GLY A 17 -0.25 -4.35 10.56
N ARG A 18 -0.41 -4.25 9.24
CA ARG A 18 0.28 -3.26 8.39
C ARG A 18 -0.54 -2.00 8.22
N ARG A 19 0.14 -0.91 7.86
CA ARG A 19 -0.46 0.34 7.39
C ARG A 19 -0.33 0.42 5.87
N THR A 20 -1.44 0.60 5.15
CA THR A 20 -1.40 0.59 3.69
C THR A 20 -2.48 1.47 3.06
N ALA A 21 -2.19 1.97 1.85
CA ALA A 21 -3.18 2.58 0.98
C ALA A 21 -3.67 1.56 -0.06
N ALA A 22 -4.91 1.73 -0.53
CA ALA A 22 -5.50 0.97 -1.62
C ALA A 22 -6.48 1.87 -2.37
N TYR A 23 -7.06 1.37 -3.46
CA TYR A 23 -8.18 2.08 -4.09
C TYR A 23 -9.26 2.38 -3.02
N PRO A 24 -9.81 3.61 -2.90
CA PRO A 24 -10.61 3.99 -1.74
C PRO A 24 -11.81 3.09 -1.44
N ALA A 25 -12.44 2.52 -2.49
CA ALA A 25 -13.54 1.57 -2.35
C ALA A 25 -13.15 0.27 -1.61
N LEU A 26 -11.86 -0.06 -1.55
CA LEU A 26 -11.32 -1.25 -0.88
C LEU A 26 -10.90 -1.01 0.57
N ALA A 27 -11.18 0.17 1.13
CA ALA A 27 -10.93 0.41 2.55
C ALA A 27 -11.59 -0.63 3.48
N PRO A 28 -12.80 -1.16 3.20
CA PRO A 28 -13.37 -2.27 3.96
C PRO A 28 -12.54 -3.56 3.85
N ASP A 29 -12.06 -3.92 2.67
CA ASP A 29 -11.24 -5.12 2.44
C ASP A 29 -9.90 -5.05 3.18
N VAL A 30 -9.25 -3.88 3.16
CA VAL A 30 -8.01 -3.62 3.92
C VAL A 30 -8.24 -3.81 5.41
N ARG A 31 -9.33 -3.26 5.96
CA ARG A 31 -9.69 -3.45 7.38
C ARG A 31 -10.04 -4.91 7.70
N ALA A 32 -10.77 -5.59 6.83
CA ALA A 32 -11.11 -7.00 6.98
C ALA A 32 -9.87 -7.91 6.98
N ALA A 33 -8.82 -7.53 6.23
CA ALA A 33 -7.51 -8.19 6.25
C ALA A 33 -6.70 -7.93 7.53
N GLY A 34 -7.21 -7.11 8.46
CA GLY A 34 -6.55 -6.75 9.71
C GLY A 34 -5.48 -5.68 9.55
N ALA A 35 -5.57 -4.84 8.52
CA ALA A 35 -4.65 -3.74 8.25
C ALA A 35 -5.30 -2.37 8.51
N GLU A 36 -4.48 -1.35 8.74
CA GLU A 36 -4.90 0.05 8.77
C GLU A 36 -4.95 0.60 7.34
N PHE A 37 -6.14 0.99 6.89
CA PHE A 37 -6.29 1.76 5.65
C PHE A 37 -5.89 3.22 5.89
N VAL A 38 -4.97 3.72 5.06
CA VAL A 38 -4.48 5.09 5.10
C VAL A 38 -4.83 5.78 3.78
N ASP A 39 -5.59 6.87 3.85
CA ASP A 39 -5.90 7.73 2.70
C ASP A 39 -4.76 8.71 2.43
N ALA A 40 -3.74 8.25 1.70
CA ALA A 40 -2.58 9.05 1.31
C ALA A 40 -2.02 8.64 -0.05
N GLU A 41 -1.36 9.59 -0.72
CA GLU A 41 -0.70 9.38 -2.02
C GLU A 41 0.52 8.44 -1.96
N ALA A 42 1.12 8.28 -0.78
CA ALA A 42 2.17 7.29 -0.56
C ALA A 42 2.19 6.90 0.91
N VAL A 43 2.22 5.59 1.16
CA VAL A 43 2.31 5.01 2.49
C VAL A 43 3.47 4.03 2.48
N VAL A 44 4.45 4.27 3.34
CA VAL A 44 5.64 3.43 3.52
C VAL A 44 5.52 2.71 4.87
N ASP A 45 5.55 1.39 4.82
CA ASP A 45 5.56 0.51 5.98
C ASP A 45 6.64 -0.55 5.77
N GLY A 46 7.80 -0.37 6.38
CA GLY A 46 9.00 -1.18 6.12
C GLY A 46 9.37 -1.14 4.63
N VAL A 47 9.43 -2.31 3.99
CA VAL A 47 9.69 -2.45 2.54
C VAL A 47 8.45 -2.30 1.66
N MET A 48 7.26 -2.17 2.25
CA MET A 48 6.01 -2.02 1.50
C MET A 48 5.75 -0.55 1.22
N VAL A 49 5.70 -0.20 -0.06
CA VAL A 49 5.24 1.11 -0.54
C VAL A 49 3.87 0.95 -1.19
N SER A 50 2.87 1.69 -0.73
CA SER A 50 1.49 1.61 -1.21
C SER A 50 0.89 2.98 -1.54
N ALA A 51 -0.10 3.03 -2.44
CA ALA A 51 -0.82 4.24 -2.84
C ALA A 51 -2.23 3.90 -3.38
N ARG A 52 -3.09 4.92 -3.53
CA ARG A 52 -4.53 4.70 -3.80
C ARG A 52 -4.82 4.37 -5.25
N ALA A 53 -4.27 5.13 -6.20
CA ALA A 53 -4.53 4.93 -7.62
C ALA A 53 -3.46 5.60 -8.50
N TRP A 54 -3.64 5.55 -9.83
CA TRP A 54 -2.71 6.14 -10.80
C TRP A 54 -2.39 7.64 -10.58
N PRO A 55 -3.26 8.51 -10.01
CA PRO A 55 -2.88 9.90 -9.73
C PRO A 55 -1.72 10.01 -8.74
N ASP A 56 -1.56 9.01 -7.88
CA ASP A 56 -0.54 8.98 -6.83
C ASP A 56 0.80 8.40 -7.30
N HIS A 57 0.92 7.98 -8.57
CA HIS A 57 2.14 7.39 -9.13
C HIS A 57 3.42 8.20 -8.86
N PRO A 58 3.45 9.55 -9.00
CA PRO A 58 4.66 10.31 -8.73
C PRO A 58 5.15 10.17 -7.28
N ALA A 59 4.23 10.21 -6.31
CA ALA A 59 4.55 10.07 -4.89
C ALA A 59 4.96 8.63 -4.56
N TRP A 60 4.19 7.66 -5.05
CA TRP A 60 4.49 6.25 -4.87
C TRP A 60 5.86 5.85 -5.44
N MET A 61 6.18 6.27 -6.66
CA MET A 61 7.46 5.96 -7.32
C MET A 61 8.66 6.56 -6.58
N ARG A 62 8.53 7.79 -6.08
CA ARG A 62 9.56 8.44 -5.27
C ARG A 62 9.90 7.60 -4.04
N GLU A 63 8.88 7.16 -3.31
CA GLU A 63 9.08 6.33 -2.11
C GLU A 63 9.58 4.93 -2.45
N PHE A 64 9.07 4.31 -3.52
CA PHE A 64 9.52 3.01 -3.98
C PHE A 64 11.02 3.01 -4.33
N VAL A 65 11.48 3.98 -5.12
CA VAL A 65 12.90 4.11 -5.47
C VAL A 65 13.75 4.37 -4.24
N ARG A 66 13.27 5.16 -3.27
CA ARG A 66 13.96 5.39 -1.99
C ARG A 66 14.17 4.08 -1.22
N VAL A 67 13.12 3.28 -1.07
CA VAL A 67 13.19 1.96 -0.41
C VAL A 67 14.11 1.01 -1.17
N LEU A 68 14.01 0.96 -2.50
CA LEU A 68 14.83 0.09 -3.34
C LEU A 68 16.33 0.40 -3.20
N ARG A 69 16.71 1.68 -3.14
CA ARG A 69 18.10 2.10 -2.97
C ARG A 69 18.65 1.81 -1.59
N ALA A 70 17.81 1.87 -0.55
CA ALA A 70 18.23 1.59 0.83
C ALA A 70 18.40 0.09 1.11
N ALA A 71 17.89 -0.78 0.25
CA ALA A 71 18.00 -2.23 0.36
C ALA A 71 19.26 -2.82 -0.31
N GLY A 72 20.08 -1.97 -0.96
CA GLY A 72 21.39 -2.33 -1.52
C GLY A 72 22.53 -1.74 -0.69
#